data_AF-A0A968XMP2-F1
#
_entry.id   AF-A0A968XMP2-F1
#
_cell.length_a   1.000
_cell.length_b   1.000
_cell.length_c   1.000
_cell.angle_alpha   90.00
_cell.angle_beta   90.00
_cell.angle_gamma   90.00
#
_symmetry.space_group_name_H-M   'P 1'
#
loop_
_entity.id
_entity.type
_entity.pdbx_description
1 polymer ?
#
loop_
_entity_poly.entity_id
_entity_poly.type
_entity_poly.pdbx_seq_one_letter_code
_entity_poly.pdbx_strand_id
1 'polypeptide(L)'
;MPIVDDFDAVINELEDRIFRMKRGNDKILEEVMNVKRAVARMRRISTKQLDVLYKMSHGNFPLIDEHIQPFYRDVHDHLLRISDLSENYRDLVSGLMDIHFSVIANKTNEITKVLAIFSAIMLPLSLIAGIYGMNMKLWGDTENPQYFWYVMLLMLVIAIGLLIYFWRQGWFGGSDLEKIPDEEKD
;
A
#
# COMPACT_ATOMS: atom_id res chain seq x y z
N MET A 1 -27.90 -9.92 7.18
CA MET A 1 -28.73 -8.70 7.32
C MET A 1 -28.27 -7.84 6.18
N PRO A 2 -29.11 -7.51 5.19
CA PRO A 2 -28.63 -7.05 3.88
C PRO A 2 -27.62 -5.89 3.95
N ILE A 3 -27.83 -4.92 4.86
CA ILE A 3 -26.93 -3.78 5.06
C ILE A 3 -25.53 -4.19 5.55
N VAL A 4 -25.42 -5.22 6.39
CA VAL A 4 -24.14 -5.75 6.91
C VAL A 4 -23.37 -6.43 5.78
N ASP A 5 -24.08 -7.26 5.01
CA ASP A 5 -23.51 -8.04 3.91
C ASP A 5 -22.96 -7.09 2.81
N ASP A 6 -23.58 -5.93 2.61
CA ASP A 6 -23.09 -4.88 1.69
C ASP A 6 -21.78 -4.23 2.16
N PHE A 7 -21.60 -3.98 3.47
CA PHE A 7 -20.36 -3.39 3.99
C PHE A 7 -19.17 -4.32 3.84
N ASP A 8 -19.35 -5.62 4.10
CA ASP A 8 -18.33 -6.64 3.87
C ASP A 8 -17.89 -6.68 2.40
N ALA A 9 -18.84 -6.67 1.48
CA ALA A 9 -18.54 -6.65 0.05
C ALA A 9 -17.71 -5.42 -0.36
N VAL A 10 -18.11 -4.23 0.11
CA VAL A 10 -17.39 -2.96 -0.18
C VAL A 10 -15.98 -2.94 0.42
N ILE A 11 -15.80 -3.43 1.65
CA ILE A 11 -14.49 -3.50 2.30
C ILE A 11 -13.55 -4.43 1.54
N ASN A 12 -14.02 -5.63 1.18
CA ASN A 12 -13.24 -6.60 0.41
C ASN A 12 -12.90 -6.07 -1.00
N GLU A 13 -13.83 -5.39 -1.66
CA GLU A 13 -13.56 -4.77 -2.97
C GLU A 13 -12.49 -3.67 -2.86
N LEU A 14 -12.54 -2.84 -1.81
CA LEU A 14 -11.52 -1.83 -1.56
C LEU A 14 -10.15 -2.44 -1.28
N GLU A 15 -10.09 -3.53 -0.52
CA GLU A 15 -8.85 -4.27 -0.26
C GLU A 15 -8.21 -4.73 -1.58
N ASP A 16 -8.98 -5.42 -2.42
CA ASP A 16 -8.55 -5.90 -3.73
C ASP A 16 -8.04 -4.77 -4.62
N ARG A 17 -8.73 -3.63 -4.61
CA ARG A 17 -8.34 -2.43 -5.37
C ARG A 17 -7.05 -1.80 -4.85
N ILE A 18 -6.83 -1.79 -3.53
CA ILE A 18 -5.58 -1.33 -2.93
C ILE A 18 -4.42 -2.23 -3.36
N PHE A 19 -4.59 -3.55 -3.36
CA PHE A 19 -3.54 -4.47 -3.80
C PHE A 19 -3.22 -4.35 -5.29
N ARG A 20 -4.23 -4.13 -6.14
CA ARG A 20 -4.04 -3.99 -7.59
C ARG A 20 -3.55 -2.60 -8.00
N MET A 21 -3.52 -1.62 -7.10
CA MET A 21 -3.17 -0.25 -7.46
C MET A 21 -1.69 -0.17 -7.88
N LYS A 22 -1.44 0.40 -9.07
CA LYS A 22 -0.08 0.54 -9.59
C LYS A 22 0.65 1.78 -9.06
N ARG A 23 -0.08 2.85 -8.73
CA ARG A 23 0.43 4.09 -8.13
C ARG A 23 -0.46 4.49 -6.96
N GLY A 24 0.04 5.38 -6.10
CA GLY A 24 -0.81 6.06 -5.11
C GLY A 24 -2.00 6.69 -5.83
N ASN A 25 -3.21 6.32 -5.41
CA ASN A 25 -4.45 6.81 -5.99
C ASN A 25 -5.27 7.48 -4.90
N ASP A 26 -5.30 8.81 -4.93
CA ASP A 26 -6.01 9.62 -3.95
C ASP A 26 -7.51 9.27 -3.89
N LYS A 27 -8.09 8.79 -5.00
CA LYS A 27 -9.49 8.34 -5.04
C LYS A 27 -9.74 7.12 -4.16
N ILE A 28 -8.79 6.15 -4.14
CA ILE A 28 -8.93 4.96 -3.28
C ILE A 28 -8.86 5.37 -1.81
N LEU A 29 -7.94 6.27 -1.45
CA LEU A 29 -7.84 6.79 -0.09
C LEU A 29 -9.11 7.55 0.32
N GLU A 30 -9.68 8.35 -0.59
CA GLU A 30 -10.94 9.05 -0.36
C GLU A 30 -12.11 8.08 -0.10
N GLU A 31 -12.21 7.01 -0.89
CA GLU A 31 -13.23 5.97 -0.70
C GLU A 31 -13.08 5.25 0.64
N VAL A 32 -11.85 4.86 1.02
CA VAL A 32 -11.57 4.27 2.34
C VAL A 32 -11.99 5.22 3.47
N MET A 33 -11.68 6.51 3.34
CA MET A 33 -12.11 7.53 4.32
C MET A 33 -13.63 7.70 4.38
N ASN A 34 -14.32 7.59 3.24
CA ASN A 34 -15.78 7.67 3.17
C ASN A 34 -16.43 6.46 3.86
N VAL A 35 -15.91 5.24 3.65
CA VAL A 35 -16.37 4.04 4.36
C VAL A 35 -16.10 4.17 5.86
N LYS A 36 -14.91 4.64 6.28
CA LYS A 36 -14.58 4.89 7.69
C LYS A 36 -15.60 5.81 8.36
N ARG A 37 -15.96 6.90 7.69
CA ARG A 37 -16.98 7.84 8.18
C ARG A 37 -18.37 7.20 8.22
N ALA A 38 -18.73 6.37 7.25
CA ALA A 38 -20.01 5.66 7.22
C ALA A 38 -20.14 4.68 8.40
N VAL A 39 -19.12 3.86 8.64
CA VAL A 39 -19.07 2.92 9.77
C VAL A 39 -19.12 3.66 11.11
N ALA A 40 -18.39 4.78 11.25
CA ALA A 40 -18.43 5.59 12.47
C ALA A 40 -19.83 6.19 12.72
N ARG A 41 -20.55 6.61 11.67
CA ARG A 41 -21.94 7.07 11.79
C ARG A 41 -22.87 5.93 12.22
N MET A 42 -22.73 4.75 11.60
CA MET A 42 -23.51 3.56 11.93
C MET A 42 -23.36 3.21 13.41
N ARG A 43 -22.12 3.07 13.91
CA ARG A 43 -21.85 2.85 15.33
C ARG A 43 -22.51 3.90 16.22
N ARG A 44 -22.33 5.19 15.91
CA ARG A 44 -22.89 6.28 16.73
C ARG A 44 -24.42 6.20 16.82
N ILE A 45 -25.09 5.88 15.72
CA ILE A 45 -26.55 5.75 15.68
C ILE A 45 -26.98 4.50 16.46
N SER A 46 -26.34 3.36 16.23
CA SER A 46 -26.65 2.10 16.90
C SER A 46 -26.49 2.19 18.42
N THR A 47 -25.39 2.75 18.92
CA THR A 47 -25.20 2.91 20.38
C THR A 47 -26.28 3.80 21.00
N LYS A 48 -26.70 4.88 20.31
CA LYS A 48 -27.78 5.75 20.81
C LYS A 48 -29.14 5.06 20.82
N GLN A 49 -29.41 4.20 19.84
CA GLN A 49 -30.65 3.43 19.77
C GLN A 49 -30.67 2.31 20.81
N LEU A 50 -29.54 1.66 21.11
CA LEU A 50 -29.41 0.70 22.21
C LEU A 50 -29.84 1.30 23.55
N ASP A 51 -29.34 2.49 23.90
CA ASP A 51 -29.69 3.16 25.16
C ASP A 51 -31.20 3.42 25.29
N VAL A 52 -31.88 3.72 24.18
CA VAL A 52 -33.33 3.97 24.14
C VAL A 52 -34.11 2.67 24.22
N LEU A 53 -33.73 1.66 23.43
CA LEU A 53 -34.37 0.33 23.42
C LEU A 53 -34.19 -0.41 24.74
N TYR A 54 -33.03 -0.26 25.38
CA TYR A 54 -32.78 -0.80 26.70
C TYR A 54 -33.74 -0.22 27.74
N LYS A 55 -33.96 1.10 27.71
CA LYS A 55 -34.96 1.76 28.57
C LYS A 55 -36.39 1.31 28.26
N MET A 56 -36.75 1.17 26.98
CA MET A 56 -38.08 0.71 26.58
C MET A 56 -38.36 -0.76 26.93
N SER A 57 -37.34 -1.62 26.90
CA SER A 57 -37.45 -3.05 27.23
C SER A 57 -37.45 -3.34 28.74
N HIS A 58 -36.82 -2.49 29.55
CA HIS A 58 -36.67 -2.69 31.01
C HIS A 58 -37.42 -1.67 31.88
N GLY A 59 -38.00 -0.62 31.29
CA GLY A 59 -38.77 0.39 32.00
C GLY A 59 -40.22 0.00 32.19
N ASN A 60 -40.76 0.16 33.40
CA ASN A 60 -42.21 0.09 33.66
C ASN A 60 -42.89 1.33 33.07
N PHE A 61 -43.08 1.36 31.75
CA PHE A 61 -43.87 2.39 31.09
C PHE A 61 -45.35 1.98 31.15
N PRO A 62 -46.24 2.81 31.74
CA PRO A 62 -47.68 2.52 31.80
C PRO A 62 -48.36 2.35 30.43
N LEU A 63 -47.69 2.80 29.35
CA LEU A 63 -48.18 2.75 27.98
C LEU A 63 -47.70 1.51 27.18
N ILE A 64 -46.76 0.72 27.70
CA ILE A 64 -46.20 -0.43 26.98
C ILE A 64 -46.80 -1.71 27.57
N ASP A 65 -47.57 -2.42 26.74
CA ASP A 65 -48.15 -3.71 27.10
C ASP A 65 -47.06 -4.79 27.24
N GLU A 66 -47.17 -5.63 28.27
CA GLU A 66 -46.22 -6.68 28.60
C GLU A 66 -46.06 -7.70 27.45
N HIS A 67 -47.09 -7.86 26.61
CA HIS A 67 -47.03 -8.69 25.40
C HIS A 67 -46.12 -8.14 24.28
N ILE A 68 -45.76 -6.86 24.29
CA ILE A 68 -44.92 -6.24 23.24
C ILE A 68 -43.42 -6.28 23.62
N GLN A 69 -43.08 -6.49 24.90
CA GLN A 69 -41.69 -6.56 25.37
C GLN A 69 -40.77 -7.53 24.60
N PRO A 70 -41.21 -8.74 24.19
CA PRO A 70 -40.36 -9.66 23.41
C PRO A 70 -39.93 -9.09 22.05
N PHE A 71 -40.79 -8.29 21.39
CA PHE A 71 -40.45 -7.65 20.12
C PHE A 71 -39.39 -6.56 20.30
N TYR A 72 -39.48 -5.77 21.38
CA TYR A 72 -38.44 -4.80 21.72
C TYR A 72 -37.10 -5.47 22.04
N ARG A 73 -37.12 -6.65 22.68
CA ARG A 73 -35.91 -7.42 22.95
C ARG A 73 -35.27 -7.94 21.66
N ASP A 74 -36.06 -8.46 20.73
CA ASP A 74 -35.55 -8.91 19.43
C ASP A 74 -34.91 -7.76 18.63
N VAL A 75 -35.54 -6.58 18.60
CA VAL A 75 -34.96 -5.38 17.96
C VAL A 75 -33.68 -4.95 18.68
N HIS A 76 -33.65 -4.99 20.01
CA HIS A 76 -32.46 -4.71 20.80
C HIS A 76 -31.31 -5.67 20.45
N ASP A 77 -31.56 -6.97 20.38
CA ASP A 77 -30.55 -7.99 20.08
C ASP A 77 -30.00 -7.83 18.65
N HIS A 78 -30.87 -7.55 17.69
CA HIS A 78 -30.49 -7.20 16.33
C HIS A 78 -29.59 -5.96 16.26
N LEU A 79 -29.93 -4.93 17.03
CA LEU A 79 -29.21 -3.66 17.04
C LEU A 79 -27.88 -3.75 17.78
N LEU A 80 -27.81 -4.60 18.82
CA LEU A 80 -26.58 -4.98 19.50
C LEU A 80 -25.61 -5.64 18.52
N ARG A 81 -26.09 -6.63 17.75
CA ARG A 81 -25.29 -7.29 16.71
C ARG A 81 -24.76 -6.30 15.67
N ILE A 82 -25.58 -5.35 15.24
CA ILE A 82 -25.16 -4.28 14.31
C ILE A 82 -24.06 -3.40 14.94
N SER A 83 -24.16 -3.07 16.23
CA SER A 83 -23.16 -2.30 16.95
C SER A 83 -21.82 -3.01 16.98
N ASP A 84 -21.81 -4.31 17.29
CA ASP A 84 -20.60 -5.13 17.33
C ASP A 84 -19.95 -5.26 15.94
N LEU A 85 -20.76 -5.49 14.91
CA LEU A 85 -20.27 -5.53 13.52
C LEU A 85 -19.68 -4.19 13.07
N SER A 86 -20.27 -3.07 13.49
CA SER A 86 -19.74 -1.73 13.20
C SER A 86 -18.38 -1.49 13.85
N GLU A 87 -18.10 -2.13 14.99
CA GLU A 87 -16.78 -2.10 15.62
C GLU A 87 -15.77 -2.90 14.79
N ASN A 88 -16.12 -4.11 14.37
CA ASN A 88 -15.29 -4.92 13.48
C ASN A 88 -14.97 -4.20 12.16
N TYR A 89 -15.96 -3.59 11.51
CA TYR A 89 -15.74 -2.84 10.26
C TYR A 89 -14.83 -1.64 10.45
N ARG A 90 -14.88 -0.98 11.61
CA ARG A 90 -13.99 0.15 11.90
C ARG A 90 -12.54 -0.33 11.94
N ASP A 91 -12.31 -1.51 12.52
CA ASP A 91 -10.97 -2.08 12.61
C ASP A 91 -10.49 -2.56 11.24
N LEU A 92 -11.34 -3.21 10.45
CA LEU A 92 -11.03 -3.62 9.07
C LEU A 92 -10.68 -2.42 8.18
N VAL A 93 -11.51 -1.36 8.19
CA VAL A 93 -11.23 -0.14 7.43
C VAL A 93 -9.98 0.57 7.93
N SER A 94 -9.65 0.44 9.21
CA SER A 94 -8.37 0.93 9.75
C SER A 94 -7.19 0.14 9.18
N GLY A 95 -7.31 -1.19 9.11
CA GLY A 95 -6.35 -2.05 8.43
C GLY A 95 -6.18 -1.71 6.94
N LEU A 96 -7.24 -1.32 6.23
CA LEU A 96 -7.13 -0.88 4.82
C LEU A 96 -6.23 0.35 4.64
N MET A 97 -6.24 1.31 5.57
CA MET A 97 -5.32 2.45 5.51
C MET A 97 -3.86 2.00 5.70
N ASP A 98 -3.61 1.07 6.62
CA ASP A 98 -2.27 0.54 6.86
C ASP A 98 -1.75 -0.25 5.64
N ILE A 99 -2.62 -1.06 5.03
CA ILE A 99 -2.31 -1.77 3.77
C ILE A 99 -2.01 -0.75 2.65
N HIS A 100 -2.82 0.30 2.52
CA HIS A 100 -2.61 1.34 1.51
C HIS A 100 -1.23 2.01 1.66
N PHE A 101 -0.85 2.42 2.88
CA PHE A 101 0.46 3.00 3.13
C PHE A 101 1.60 1.99 2.93
N SER A 102 1.41 0.73 3.32
CA SER A 102 2.37 -0.35 3.08
C SER A 102 2.63 -0.56 1.58
N VAL A 103 1.58 -0.59 0.76
CA VAL A 103 1.69 -0.71 -0.71
C VAL A 103 2.45 0.49 -1.31
N ILE A 104 2.15 1.72 -0.86
CA ILE A 104 2.87 2.92 -1.32
C ILE A 104 4.35 2.89 -0.90
N ALA A 105 4.64 2.49 0.34
CA ALA A 105 5.99 2.40 0.86
C ALA A 105 6.80 1.34 0.09
N ASN A 106 6.21 0.17 -0.18
CA ASN A 106 6.85 -0.88 -0.97
C ASN A 106 7.21 -0.40 -2.38
N LYS A 107 6.31 0.31 -3.06
CA LYS A 107 6.58 0.89 -4.38
C LYS A 107 7.66 1.97 -4.34
N THR A 108 7.63 2.84 -3.34
CA THR A 108 8.67 3.86 -3.14
C THR A 108 10.04 3.23 -2.93
N ASN A 109 10.08 2.15 -2.15
CA ASN A 109 11.30 1.37 -1.93
C ASN A 109 11.81 0.72 -3.23
N GLU A 110 10.91 0.19 -4.06
CA GLU A 110 11.25 -0.39 -5.38
C GLU A 110 11.90 0.66 -6.30
N ILE A 111 11.29 1.84 -6.44
CA ILE A 111 11.84 2.94 -7.25
C ILE A 111 13.21 3.40 -6.70
N THR A 112 13.34 3.51 -5.39
CA THR A 112 14.60 3.94 -4.75
C THR A 112 15.71 2.92 -4.95
N LYS A 113 15.39 1.61 -4.92
CA LYS A 113 16.37 0.54 -5.22
C LYS A 113 16.93 0.68 -6.64
N VAL A 114 16.08 0.97 -7.62
CA VAL A 114 16.53 1.14 -9.02
C VAL A 114 17.52 2.29 -9.14
N LEU A 115 17.20 3.46 -8.54
CA LEU A 115 18.09 4.61 -8.55
C LEU A 115 19.42 4.32 -7.81
N ALA A 116 19.36 3.58 -6.70
CA ALA A 116 20.53 3.17 -5.94
C ALA A 116 21.44 2.22 -6.72
N ILE A 117 20.87 1.21 -7.41
CA ILE A 117 21.62 0.29 -8.27
C ILE A 117 22.32 1.05 -9.40
N PHE A 118 21.60 1.94 -10.08
CA PHE A 118 22.17 2.76 -11.14
C PHE A 118 23.32 3.63 -10.63
N SER A 119 23.14 4.29 -9.49
CA SER A 119 24.16 5.14 -8.87
C SER A 119 25.38 4.32 -8.41
N ALA A 120 25.18 3.14 -7.82
CA ALA A 120 26.25 2.27 -7.35
C ALA A 120 27.13 1.74 -8.50
N ILE A 121 26.56 1.56 -9.70
CA ILE A 121 27.31 1.20 -10.91
C ILE A 121 28.00 2.44 -11.51
N MET A 122 27.30 3.58 -11.58
CA MET A 122 27.84 4.80 -12.19
C MET A 122 29.00 5.41 -11.41
N LEU A 123 28.98 5.39 -10.08
CA LEU A 123 30.03 6.00 -9.24
C LEU A 123 31.45 5.45 -9.51
N PRO A 124 31.72 4.13 -9.43
CA PRO A 124 33.05 3.60 -9.70
C PRO A 124 33.45 3.76 -11.18
N LEU A 125 32.51 3.61 -12.11
CA LEU A 125 32.79 3.80 -13.53
C LEU A 125 33.15 5.26 -13.85
N SER A 126 32.42 6.21 -13.28
CA SER A 126 32.68 7.65 -13.44
C SER A 126 33.97 8.05 -12.77
N LEU A 127 34.32 7.45 -11.63
CA LEU A 127 35.60 7.67 -10.96
C LEU A 127 36.76 7.21 -11.85
N ILE A 128 36.68 5.99 -12.42
CA ILE A 128 37.70 5.47 -13.34
C ILE A 128 37.80 6.37 -14.57
N ALA A 129 36.68 6.68 -15.21
CA ALA A 129 36.65 7.57 -16.38
C ALA A 129 37.20 8.97 -16.07
N GLY A 130 36.89 9.51 -14.89
CA GLY A 130 37.40 10.80 -14.42
C GLY A 130 38.91 10.78 -14.20
N ILE A 131 39.43 9.76 -13.52
CA ILE A 131 40.87 9.57 -13.30
C ILE A 131 41.63 9.43 -14.63
N TYR A 132 41.08 8.69 -15.59
CA TYR A 132 41.68 8.53 -16.93
C TYR A 132 41.47 9.76 -17.84
N GLY A 133 40.42 10.55 -17.61
CA GLY A 133 40.18 11.80 -18.32
C GLY A 133 41.06 12.95 -17.81
N MET A 134 41.56 12.85 -16.59
CA MET A 134 42.70 13.66 -16.15
C MET A 134 43.91 13.19 -16.94
N ASN A 135 44.57 14.07 -17.71
CA ASN A 135 45.81 13.80 -18.47
C ASN A 135 47.03 13.46 -17.56
N MET A 136 46.82 12.67 -16.52
CA MET A 136 47.82 12.16 -15.60
C MET A 136 48.44 10.92 -16.25
N LYS A 137 49.76 10.91 -16.44
CA LYS A 137 50.53 9.71 -16.78
C LYS A 137 50.51 8.75 -15.59
N LEU A 138 49.36 8.13 -15.33
CA LEU A 138 49.14 7.48 -14.04
C LEU A 138 49.92 6.17 -13.95
N TRP A 139 50.06 5.39 -15.03
CA TRP A 139 50.96 4.22 -15.07
C TRP A 139 51.33 3.85 -16.52
N GLY A 140 52.63 3.87 -16.85
CA GLY A 140 53.14 3.35 -18.13
C GLY A 140 52.76 4.19 -19.36
N ASP A 141 53.48 3.96 -20.45
CA ASP A 141 53.34 4.69 -21.71
C ASP A 141 51.87 4.76 -22.16
N THR A 142 51.30 5.97 -22.16
CA THR A 142 49.93 6.24 -22.64
C THR A 142 49.80 5.97 -24.15
N GLU A 143 50.92 5.66 -24.81
CA GLU A 143 51.03 5.37 -26.23
C GLU A 143 50.67 3.91 -26.59
N ASN A 144 50.59 2.99 -25.63
CA ASN A 144 50.21 1.60 -25.92
C ASN A 144 48.66 1.42 -25.91
N PRO A 145 48.02 1.09 -27.05
CA PRO A 145 46.57 0.91 -27.16
C PRO A 145 45.99 -0.19 -26.25
N GLN A 146 46.82 -1.11 -25.74
CA GLN A 146 46.37 -2.22 -24.90
C GLN A 146 45.87 -1.75 -23.52
N TYR A 147 46.41 -0.67 -22.96
CA TYR A 147 45.97 -0.16 -21.65
C TYR A 147 44.51 0.31 -21.66
N PHE A 148 44.06 0.91 -22.77
CA PHE A 148 42.66 1.28 -22.96
C PHE A 148 41.74 0.05 -22.82
N TRP A 149 42.09 -1.06 -23.49
CA TRP A 149 41.32 -2.29 -23.43
C TRP A 149 41.32 -2.93 -22.04
N TYR A 150 42.44 -2.90 -21.31
CA TYR A 150 42.49 -3.41 -19.93
C TYR A 150 41.58 -2.63 -18.98
N VAL A 151 41.55 -1.30 -19.09
CA VAL A 151 40.69 -0.43 -18.26
C VAL A 151 39.22 -0.65 -18.59
N MET A 152 38.90 -0.73 -19.88
CA MET A 152 37.53 -0.99 -20.33
C MET A 152 37.05 -2.38 -19.84
N LEU A 153 37.91 -3.40 -19.90
CA LEU A 153 37.63 -4.72 -19.36
C LEU A 153 37.44 -4.69 -17.84
N LEU A 154 38.28 -3.96 -17.10
CA LEU A 154 38.14 -3.78 -15.66
C LEU A 154 36.80 -3.11 -15.29
N MET A 155 36.43 -2.03 -15.98
CA MET A 155 35.13 -1.34 -15.80
C MET A 155 33.96 -2.28 -16.07
N LEU A 156 34.05 -3.08 -17.14
CA LEU A 156 33.03 -4.08 -17.49
C LEU A 156 32.90 -5.16 -16.40
N VAL A 157 34.01 -5.68 -15.89
CA VAL A 157 34.02 -6.68 -14.81
C VAL A 157 33.41 -6.12 -13.53
N ILE A 158 33.71 -4.86 -13.17
CA ILE A 158 33.12 -4.19 -12.00
C ILE A 158 31.61 -4.02 -12.17
N ALA A 159 31.17 -3.52 -13.33
CA ALA A 159 29.75 -3.33 -13.62
C ALA A 159 28.97 -4.66 -13.57
N ILE A 160 29.49 -5.70 -14.23
CA ILE A 160 28.88 -7.04 -14.23
C ILE A 160 28.90 -7.65 -12.82
N GLY A 161 30.00 -7.49 -12.08
CA GLY A 161 30.14 -7.99 -10.71
C GLY A 161 29.11 -7.39 -9.77
N LEU A 162 28.90 -6.06 -9.84
CA LEU A 162 27.86 -5.38 -9.08
C LEU A 162 26.45 -5.80 -9.51
N LEU A 163 26.22 -5.96 -10.81
CA LEU A 163 24.92 -6.40 -11.32
C LEU A 163 24.58 -7.81 -10.81
N ILE A 164 25.52 -8.74 -10.88
CA ILE A 164 25.35 -10.10 -10.34
C ILE A 164 25.15 -10.05 -8.82
N TYR A 165 25.89 -9.22 -8.10
CA TYR A 165 25.71 -9.05 -6.65
C TYR A 165 24.29 -8.60 -6.30
N PHE A 166 23.79 -7.53 -6.95
CA PHE A 166 22.43 -7.03 -6.74
C PHE A 166 21.36 -8.05 -7.19
N TRP A 167 21.65 -8.84 -8.22
CA TRP A 167 20.77 -9.91 -8.69
C TRP A 167 20.65 -11.05 -7.68
N ARG A 168 21.76 -11.48 -7.07
CA ARG A 168 21.74 -12.50 -6.01
C ARG A 168 21.05 -12.03 -4.73
N GLN A 169 21.06 -10.73 -4.47
CA GLN A 169 20.34 -10.14 -3.34
C GLN A 169 18.83 -9.99 -3.62
N GLY A 170 18.35 -10.30 -4.82
CA GLY A 170 16.94 -10.22 -5.18
C GLY A 170 16.44 -8.79 -5.44
N TRP A 171 17.35 -7.84 -5.71
CA TRP A 171 16.97 -6.42 -5.85
C TRP A 171 16.29 -6.09 -7.17
N PHE A 172 16.36 -6.98 -8.17
CA PHE A 172 15.66 -6.87 -9.45
C PHE A 172 14.25 -7.53 -9.43
N GLY A 173 13.80 -8.04 -8.29
CA GLY A 173 12.46 -8.62 -8.11
C GLY A 173 11.40 -7.55 -7.85
N GLY A 174 10.98 -6.89 -8.92
CA GLY A 174 10.04 -5.77 -8.92
C GLY A 174 10.33 -4.90 -10.14
N SER A 175 9.87 -5.33 -11.29
CA SER A 175 10.00 -4.56 -12.53
C SER A 175 8.65 -4.51 -13.22
N ASP A 176 7.74 -3.73 -12.64
CA ASP A 176 6.64 -3.07 -13.37
C ASP A 176 7.17 -1.99 -14.36
N LEU A 177 8.49 -1.93 -14.59
CA LEU A 177 9.16 -1.05 -15.55
C LEU A 177 8.97 -1.48 -17.02
N GLU A 178 8.25 -2.57 -17.30
CA GLU A 178 7.98 -3.06 -18.66
C GLU A 178 6.59 -2.65 -19.22
N LYS A 179 5.91 -1.68 -18.62
CA LYS A 179 4.70 -1.09 -19.21
C LYS A 179 4.80 0.42 -19.23
N ILE A 180 5.66 0.92 -20.11
CA ILE A 180 5.40 2.19 -20.80
C ILE A 180 4.35 1.81 -21.87
N PRO A 181 3.06 2.15 -21.72
CA PRO A 181 2.19 2.12 -22.87
C PRO A 181 2.73 3.20 -23.80
N ASP A 182 3.08 2.81 -25.02
CA ASP A 182 3.31 3.75 -26.10
C ASP A 182 2.21 4.79 -26.08
N GLU A 183 2.61 6.06 -26.13
CA GLU A 183 1.74 7.16 -26.46
C GLU A 183 0.89 6.74 -27.66
N GLU A 184 -0.40 6.56 -27.41
CA GLU A 184 -1.41 6.44 -28.44
C GLU A 184 -1.35 7.76 -29.21
N LYS A 185 -0.72 7.66 -30.39
CA LYS A 185 -0.86 8.63 -31.46
C LYS A 185 -2.32 8.65 -31.91
N ASP A 186 -2.80 9.87 -32.07
CA ASP A 186 -4.01 10.33 -32.77
C ASP A 186 -5.37 10.18 -32.07
#